data_AF-A0A842YAX6-F1
#
_entry.id   AF-A0A842YAX6-F1
#
_cell.length_a   1.000
_cell.length_b   1.000
_cell.length_c   1.000
_cell.angle_alpha   90.00
_cell.angle_beta   90.00
_cell.angle_gamma   90.00
#
_symmetry.space_group_name_H-M   'P 1'
#
loop_
_entity.id
_entity.type
_entity.pdbx_description
1 polymer ?
#
loop_
_entity_poly.entity_id
_entity_poly.type
_entity_poly.pdbx_seq_one_letter_code
_entity_poly.pdbx_strand_id
1 'polypeptide(L)'
;MANKSETIISEEDTAEVGFVERVTQPLKDFRNADRPGRVDMLGRVGLFIPAVASTLIIVLVLAFLWVESSTIFGDPSGGIGIIVNPTWDPNRDLYGIAVFIVGSLMCTGIAIGIAVPLGIGGAIFLSEFCPMRLRQPIKMIVEMMAAIPSILYGLWAFLV
;
A
#
# COMPACT_ATOMS: atom_id res chain seq x y z
N MET A 1 -59.05 -30.00 -31.13
CA MET A 1 -58.16 -28.92 -31.59
C MET A 1 -57.73 -28.15 -30.36
N ALA A 2 -56.56 -28.47 -29.78
CA ALA A 2 -56.02 -27.68 -28.68
C ALA A 2 -55.64 -26.30 -29.22
N ASN A 3 -56.10 -25.25 -28.55
CA ASN A 3 -56.03 -23.88 -29.02
C ASN A 3 -54.59 -23.37 -28.91
N LYS A 4 -54.03 -22.90 -30.03
CA LYS A 4 -52.63 -22.43 -30.13
C LYS A 4 -52.30 -21.34 -29.10
N SER A 5 -53.29 -20.57 -28.61
CA SER A 5 -53.06 -19.57 -27.57
C SER A 5 -52.71 -20.18 -26.21
N GLU A 6 -53.27 -21.34 -25.84
CA GLU A 6 -52.97 -21.99 -24.55
C GLU A 6 -51.57 -22.60 -24.51
N THR A 7 -51.06 -23.07 -25.65
CA THR A 7 -49.69 -23.61 -25.75
C THR A 7 -48.63 -22.51 -25.62
N ILE A 8 -48.85 -21.33 -26.20
CA ILE A 8 -47.89 -20.20 -26.10
C ILE A 8 -47.84 -19.64 -24.68
N ILE A 9 -48.99 -19.54 -24.00
CA ILE A 9 -49.05 -19.03 -22.61
C ILE A 9 -48.30 -19.98 -21.65
N SER A 10 -48.38 -21.30 -21.88
CA SER A 10 -47.65 -22.28 -21.06
C SER A 10 -46.13 -22.27 -21.30
N GLU A 11 -45.66 -21.89 -22.49
CA GLU A 11 -44.23 -21.83 -22.84
C GLU A 11 -43.56 -20.54 -22.33
N GLU A 12 -44.30 -19.42 -22.32
CA GLU A 12 -43.84 -18.14 -21.78
C GLU A 12 -43.76 -18.17 -20.24
N ASP A 13 -44.76 -18.75 -19.56
CA ASP A 13 -44.78 -18.88 -18.09
C ASP A 13 -43.65 -19.79 -17.57
N THR A 14 -43.35 -20.88 -18.30
CA THR A 14 -42.20 -21.75 -17.94
C THR A 14 -40.85 -21.07 -18.18
N ALA A 15 -40.75 -20.17 -19.16
CA ALA A 15 -39.54 -19.37 -19.41
C ALA A 15 -39.34 -18.30 -18.33
N GLU A 16 -40.41 -17.61 -17.91
CA GLU A 16 -40.36 -16.61 -16.83
C GLU A 16 -40.01 -17.27 -15.49
N VAL A 17 -40.66 -18.38 -15.12
CA VAL A 17 -40.35 -19.11 -13.88
C VAL A 17 -38.90 -19.59 -13.88
N GLY A 18 -38.40 -20.12 -15.00
CA GLY A 18 -36.99 -20.54 -15.12
C GLY A 18 -35.98 -19.39 -15.12
N PHE A 19 -36.39 -18.19 -15.53
CA PHE A 19 -35.58 -16.97 -15.43
C PHE A 19 -35.55 -16.43 -13.99
N VAL A 20 -36.71 -16.35 -13.34
CA VAL A 20 -36.84 -15.91 -11.94
C VAL A 20 -36.08 -16.85 -11.01
N GLU A 21 -36.14 -18.16 -11.22
CA GLU A 21 -35.38 -19.13 -10.41
C GLU A 21 -33.87 -18.93 -10.59
N ARG A 22 -33.38 -18.70 -11.82
CA ARG A 22 -31.95 -18.43 -12.08
C ARG A 22 -31.46 -17.12 -11.48
N VAL A 23 -32.29 -16.07 -11.47
CA VAL A 23 -31.94 -14.77 -10.87
C VAL A 23 -32.03 -14.82 -9.35
N THR A 24 -32.99 -15.56 -8.78
CA THR A 24 -33.20 -15.61 -7.32
C THR A 24 -32.42 -16.69 -6.60
N GLN A 25 -32.00 -17.77 -7.27
CA GLN A 25 -31.13 -18.81 -6.70
C GLN A 25 -29.86 -18.26 -6.03
N PRO A 26 -29.04 -17.40 -6.68
CA PRO A 26 -27.84 -16.88 -6.04
C PRO A 26 -28.15 -16.07 -4.77
N LEU A 27 -29.24 -15.31 -4.75
CA LEU A 27 -29.68 -14.58 -3.55
C LEU A 27 -30.14 -15.53 -2.43
N LYS A 28 -30.83 -16.63 -2.77
CA LYS A 28 -31.22 -17.67 -1.80
C LYS A 28 -29.97 -18.37 -1.24
N ASP A 29 -28.95 -18.62 -2.06
CA ASP A 29 -27.69 -19.23 -1.66
C ASP A 29 -26.88 -18.35 -0.71
N PHE A 30 -26.71 -17.05 -0.98
CA PHE A 30 -26.04 -16.14 -0.05
C PHE A 30 -26.74 -16.06 1.31
N ARG A 31 -28.08 -16.08 1.33
CA ARG A 31 -28.86 -16.10 2.58
C ARG A 31 -28.72 -17.42 3.35
N ASN A 32 -28.47 -18.54 2.66
CA ASN A 32 -28.29 -19.86 3.27
C ASN A 32 -26.80 -20.23 3.52
N ALA A 33 -25.86 -19.42 3.02
CA ALA A 33 -24.42 -19.59 3.20
C ALA A 33 -23.95 -19.24 4.63
N ASP A 34 -24.83 -18.65 5.44
CA ASP A 34 -24.59 -18.30 6.85
C ASP A 34 -24.54 -19.52 7.79
N ARG A 35 -24.48 -20.73 7.24
CA ARG A 35 -24.19 -21.95 7.99
C ARG A 35 -22.67 -22.06 8.13
N PRO A 36 -22.10 -21.96 9.35
CA PRO A 36 -20.66 -22.08 9.55
C PRO A 36 -20.23 -23.50 9.18
N GLY A 37 -19.78 -23.68 7.94
CA GLY A 37 -19.15 -24.91 7.51
C GLY A 37 -17.88 -25.12 8.32
N ARG A 38 -17.53 -26.37 8.62
CA ARG A 38 -16.30 -26.72 9.35
C ARG A 38 -15.02 -26.12 8.71
N VAL A 39 -15.08 -25.82 7.41
CA VAL A 39 -14.04 -25.15 6.63
C VAL A 39 -13.97 -23.63 6.85
N ASP A 40 -15.07 -22.97 7.22
CA ASP A 40 -15.09 -21.55 7.58
C ASP A 40 -14.43 -21.33 8.95
N MET A 41 -14.62 -22.25 9.90
CA MET A 41 -13.91 -22.23 11.18
C MET A 41 -12.39 -22.46 11.03
N LEU A 42 -11.99 -23.35 10.12
CA LEU A 42 -10.57 -23.61 9.81
C LEU A 42 -9.91 -22.41 9.11
N GLY A 43 -10.64 -21.74 8.21
CA GLY A 43 -10.18 -20.50 7.57
C GLY A 43 -10.07 -19.35 8.57
N ARG A 44 -11.05 -19.18 9.45
CA ARG A 44 -11.02 -18.18 10.53
C ARG A 44 -9.86 -18.41 11.49
N VAL A 45 -9.72 -19.60 12.06
CA VAL A 45 -8.61 -19.94 12.98
C VAL A 45 -7.25 -19.86 12.27
N GLY A 46 -7.17 -20.29 11.00
CA GLY A 46 -5.97 -20.20 10.18
C GLY A 46 -5.52 -18.76 9.89
N LEU A 47 -6.46 -17.80 9.82
CA LEU A 47 -6.16 -16.37 9.65
C LEU A 47 -5.93 -15.64 10.99
N PHE A 48 -6.53 -16.09 12.09
CA PHE A 48 -6.33 -15.48 13.41
C PHE A 48 -4.91 -15.68 13.94
N ILE A 49 -4.29 -16.83 13.69
CA ILE A 49 -2.91 -17.12 14.13
C ILE A 49 -1.89 -16.09 13.60
N PRO A 50 -1.76 -15.86 12.27
CA PRO A 50 -0.81 -14.88 11.74
C PRO A 50 -1.18 -13.44 12.13
N ALA A 51 -2.48 -13.12 12.28
CA ALA A 51 -2.92 -11.80 12.72
C ALA A 51 -2.54 -11.51 14.18
N VAL A 52 -2.70 -12.49 15.08
CA VAL A 52 -2.27 -12.36 16.47
C VAL A 52 -0.75 -12.35 16.56
N ALA A 53 -0.06 -13.18 15.78
CA ALA A 53 1.40 -13.20 15.75
C ALA A 53 1.99 -11.86 15.27
N SER A 54 1.46 -11.28 14.18
CA SER A 54 1.93 -9.97 13.69
C SER A 54 1.64 -8.85 14.69
N THR A 55 0.45 -8.84 15.29
CA THR A 55 0.08 -7.88 16.33
C THR A 55 1.01 -7.99 17.54
N LEU A 56 1.30 -9.21 18.00
CA LEU A 56 2.19 -9.47 19.12
C LEU A 56 3.62 -9.02 18.84
N ILE A 57 4.13 -9.25 17.63
CA ILE A 57 5.46 -8.78 17.21
C ILE A 57 5.51 -7.25 17.24
N ILE A 58 4.51 -6.57 16.70
CA ILE A 58 4.45 -5.10 16.71
C ILE A 58 4.44 -4.58 18.16
N VAL A 59 3.63 -5.18 19.03
CA VAL A 59 3.58 -4.79 20.46
C VAL A 59 4.94 -5.00 21.14
N LEU A 60 5.64 -6.11 20.87
CA LEU A 60 6.98 -6.37 21.40
C LEU A 60 8.00 -5.34 20.91
N VAL A 61 8.01 -5.01 19.62
CA VAL A 61 8.91 -4.00 19.06
C VAL A 61 8.64 -2.64 19.69
N LEU A 62 7.37 -2.24 19.84
CA LEU A 62 7.01 -0.98 20.48
C LEU A 62 7.41 -0.95 21.96
N ALA A 63 7.20 -2.05 22.69
CA ALA A 63 7.61 -2.15 24.09
C ALA A 63 9.13 -2.08 24.25
N PHE A 64 9.89 -2.76 23.38
CA PHE A 64 11.35 -2.70 23.36
C PHE A 64 11.84 -1.28 23.06
N LEU A 65 11.32 -0.64 22.02
CA LEU A 65 11.67 0.74 21.66
C LEU A 65 11.32 1.72 22.78
N TRP A 66 10.21 1.52 23.49
CA TRP A 66 9.83 2.36 24.62
C TRP A 66 10.83 2.27 25.78
N VAL A 67 11.24 1.06 26.15
CA VAL A 67 12.24 0.85 27.20
C VAL A 67 13.57 1.48 26.80
N GLU A 68 14.03 1.25 25.58
CA GLU A 68 15.31 1.78 25.10
C GLU A 68 15.28 3.31 24.98
N SER A 69 14.18 3.87 24.47
CA SER A 69 14.02 5.33 24.32
C SER A 69 13.84 6.04 25.65
N SER A 70 13.42 5.35 26.72
CA SER A 70 13.13 5.99 28.00
C SER A 70 14.37 6.58 28.68
N THR A 71 15.55 6.04 28.39
CA THR A 71 16.85 6.49 28.91
C THR A 71 17.19 7.92 28.47
N ILE A 72 16.73 8.32 27.28
CA ILE A 72 16.94 9.64 26.68
C ILE A 72 16.29 10.76 27.51
N PHE A 73 15.19 10.46 28.20
CA PHE A 73 14.49 11.44 29.05
C PHE A 73 15.12 11.59 30.45
N GLY A 74 16.04 10.71 30.83
CA GLY A 74 16.71 10.73 32.13
C GLY A 74 18.00 11.57 32.17
N ASP A 75 18.56 11.92 31.02
CA ASP A 75 19.76 12.75 30.91
C ASP A 75 19.39 14.26 31.02
N PRO A 76 20.19 15.13 31.67
CA PRO A 76 20.02 16.59 31.62
C PRO A 76 19.90 17.23 30.22
N SER A 77 20.37 16.54 29.18
CA SER A 77 20.14 16.89 27.76
C SER A 77 18.70 16.63 27.28
N GLY A 78 17.96 15.83 28.05
CA GLY A 78 16.63 15.32 27.77
C GLY A 78 15.54 16.39 27.85
N GLY A 79 14.67 16.41 26.84
CA GLY A 79 13.60 17.40 26.68
C GLY A 79 13.73 18.17 25.37
N ILE A 80 13.63 19.51 25.42
CA ILE A 80 13.69 20.37 24.22
C ILE A 80 15.09 20.34 23.56
N GLY A 81 16.14 20.07 24.34
CA GLY A 81 17.52 19.94 23.87
C GLY A 81 17.67 18.90 22.74
N ILE A 82 16.94 17.79 22.80
CA ILE A 82 16.89 16.73 21.79
C ILE A 82 16.48 17.27 20.41
N ILE A 83 15.55 18.23 20.38
CA ILE A 83 14.99 18.77 19.13
C ILE A 83 15.95 19.76 18.46
N VAL A 84 16.72 20.50 19.26
CA VAL A 84 17.60 21.57 18.78
C VAL A 84 19.02 21.05 18.54
N ASN A 85 19.46 20.04 19.27
CA ASN A 85 20.82 19.53 19.17
C ASN A 85 21.03 18.79 17.85
N PRO A 86 22.03 19.20 17.02
CA PRO A 86 22.33 18.54 15.76
C PRO A 86 23.23 17.32 15.91
N THR A 87 23.75 17.03 17.10
CA THR A 87 24.68 15.92 17.29
C THR A 87 23.94 14.64 17.63
N TRP A 88 24.14 13.60 16.81
CA TRP A 88 23.70 12.24 17.07
C TRP A 88 24.92 11.35 17.28
N ASP A 89 25.20 10.99 18.54
CA ASP A 89 26.26 10.04 18.92
C ASP A 89 25.75 9.08 20.02
N PRO A 90 25.25 7.90 19.62
CA PRO A 90 24.77 6.88 20.55
C PRO A 90 25.85 6.31 21.47
N ASN A 91 27.14 6.45 21.15
CA ASN A 91 28.22 5.93 22.01
C ASN A 91 28.50 6.84 23.21
N ARG A 92 28.00 8.08 23.15
CA ARG A 92 28.17 9.11 24.20
C ARG A 92 26.83 9.54 24.79
N ASP A 93 25.77 8.76 24.56
CA ASP A 93 24.39 9.06 24.98
C ASP A 93 23.85 10.41 24.47
N LEU A 94 24.36 10.89 23.32
CA LEU A 94 23.94 12.15 22.71
C LEU A 94 22.91 11.88 21.61
N TYR A 95 21.64 12.17 21.91
CA TYR A 95 20.53 11.91 20.99
C TYR A 95 19.91 13.23 20.48
N GLY A 96 20.51 13.82 19.45
CA GLY A 96 19.99 15.00 18.77
C GLY A 96 19.19 14.65 17.50
N ILE A 97 17.91 15.04 17.44
CA ILE A 97 17.01 14.75 16.29
C ILE A 97 17.09 15.85 15.22
N ALA A 98 17.64 17.02 15.53
CA ALA A 98 17.67 18.17 14.63
C ALA A 98 18.34 17.84 13.29
N VAL A 99 19.41 17.03 13.30
CA VAL A 99 20.14 16.61 12.10
C VAL A 99 19.28 15.81 11.14
N PHE A 100 18.39 14.95 11.65
CA PHE A 100 17.48 14.18 10.81
C PHE A 100 16.40 15.07 10.20
N ILE A 101 15.81 15.98 10.98
CA ILE A 101 14.78 16.90 10.49
C ILE A 101 15.35 17.81 9.40
N VAL A 102 16.45 18.50 9.71
CA VAL A 102 17.10 19.43 8.77
C VAL A 102 17.62 18.66 7.56
N GLY A 103 18.24 17.50 7.76
CA GLY A 103 18.72 16.64 6.67
C GLY A 103 17.59 16.21 5.73
N SER A 104 16.46 15.73 6.27
CA SER A 104 15.29 15.37 5.46
C SER A 104 14.74 16.57 4.69
N LEU A 105 14.55 17.72 5.35
CA LEU A 105 14.03 18.92 4.70
C LEU A 105 14.96 19.44 3.60
N MET A 106 16.28 19.46 3.84
CA MET A 106 17.26 19.86 2.83
C MET A 106 17.26 18.89 1.64
N CYS A 107 17.29 17.58 1.89
CA CYS A 107 17.24 16.57 0.84
C CYS A 107 15.96 16.68 0.01
N THR A 108 14.80 16.80 0.65
CA THR A 108 13.51 16.98 -0.03
C THR A 108 13.48 18.29 -0.81
N GLY A 109 13.97 19.39 -0.23
CA GLY A 109 14.01 20.69 -0.90
C GLY A 109 14.86 20.67 -2.17
N ILE A 110 16.08 20.12 -2.09
CA ILE A 110 16.97 19.96 -3.26
C ILE A 110 16.35 19.02 -4.28
N ALA A 111 15.79 17.89 -3.84
CA ALA A 111 15.14 16.92 -4.72
C ALA A 111 13.99 17.56 -5.49
N ILE A 112 13.10 18.30 -4.82
CA ILE A 112 11.99 19.01 -5.48
C ILE A 112 12.52 20.08 -6.43
N GLY A 113 13.52 20.86 -5.99
CA GLY A 113 14.12 21.93 -6.79
C GLY A 113 14.68 21.45 -8.13
N ILE A 114 15.14 20.19 -8.21
CA ILE A 114 15.68 19.60 -9.44
C ILE A 114 14.61 18.75 -10.16
N ALA A 115 13.88 17.91 -9.44
CA ALA A 115 12.96 16.94 -10.02
C ALA A 115 11.72 17.61 -10.65
N VAL A 116 11.22 18.70 -10.05
CA VAL A 116 10.03 19.40 -10.59
C VAL A 116 10.32 20.05 -11.94
N PRO A 117 11.33 20.93 -12.11
CA PRO A 117 11.58 21.54 -13.42
C PRO A 117 11.94 20.50 -14.49
N LEU A 118 12.72 19.47 -14.14
CA LEU A 118 13.05 18.40 -15.08
C LEU A 118 11.83 17.53 -15.44
N GLY A 119 10.97 17.22 -14.47
CA GLY A 119 9.76 16.43 -14.69
C GLY A 119 8.75 17.16 -15.57
N ILE A 120 8.51 18.44 -15.28
CA ILE A 120 7.62 19.29 -16.10
C ILE A 120 8.21 19.49 -17.50
N GLY A 121 9.50 19.82 -17.59
CA GLY A 121 10.19 19.98 -18.87
C GLY A 121 10.15 18.71 -19.72
N GLY A 122 10.40 17.54 -19.12
CA GLY A 122 10.30 16.24 -19.77
C GLY A 122 8.88 15.91 -20.24
N ALA A 123 7.87 16.23 -19.43
CA ALA A 123 6.47 16.02 -19.79
C ALA A 123 6.06 16.89 -20.99
N ILE A 124 6.40 18.18 -20.98
CA ILE A 124 6.11 19.11 -22.10
C ILE A 124 6.85 18.67 -23.37
N PHE A 125 8.13 18.28 -23.26
CA PHE A 125 8.87 17.78 -24.40
C PHE A 125 8.22 16.54 -25.01
N LEU A 126 7.79 15.60 -24.17
CA LEU A 126 7.17 14.35 -24.62
C LEU A 126 5.76 14.54 -25.18
N SER A 127 5.01 15.56 -24.73
CA SER A 127 3.66 15.85 -25.22
C SER A 127 3.66 16.65 -26.52
N GLU A 128 4.53 17.66 -26.61
CA GLU A 128 4.42 18.69 -27.65
C GLU A 128 5.52 18.61 -28.72
N PHE A 129 6.74 18.24 -28.30
CA PHE A 129 7.93 18.35 -29.16
C PHE A 129 8.47 16.99 -29.65
N CYS A 130 8.03 15.88 -29.06
CA CYS A 130 8.62 14.57 -29.33
C CYS A 130 8.10 13.93 -30.63
N PRO A 131 8.99 13.51 -31.55
CA PRO A 131 8.58 12.81 -32.77
C PRO A 131 8.00 11.43 -32.45
N MET A 132 6.95 11.03 -33.19
CA MET A 132 6.12 9.85 -32.90
C MET A 132 6.92 8.53 -32.70
N ARG A 133 8.05 8.37 -33.40
CA ARG A 133 8.92 7.18 -33.29
C ARG A 133 9.70 7.07 -31.97
N LEU A 134 10.03 8.20 -31.35
CA LEU A 134 10.83 8.25 -30.11
C LEU A 134 9.97 8.30 -28.85
N ARG A 135 8.70 8.69 -28.97
CA ARG A 135 7.78 8.79 -27.84
C ARG A 135 7.63 7.46 -27.07
N GLN A 136 7.44 6.37 -27.80
CA GLN A 136 7.23 5.03 -27.23
C GLN A 136 8.47 4.52 -26.45
N PRO A 137 9.69 4.49 -27.01
CA PRO A 137 10.87 4.02 -26.29
C PRO A 137 11.24 4.90 -25.09
N ILE A 138 11.13 6.24 -25.20
CA ILE A 138 11.43 7.14 -24.08
C ILE A 138 10.46 6.89 -22.92
N LYS A 139 9.16 6.79 -23.22
CA LYS A 139 8.14 6.47 -22.22
C LYS A 139 8.43 5.13 -21.52
N MET A 140 8.77 4.11 -22.31
CA MET A 140 9.14 2.79 -21.77
C MET A 140 10.34 2.88 -20.82
N ILE A 141 11.40 3.61 -21.17
CA ILE A 141 12.58 3.77 -20.30
C ILE A 141 12.20 4.44 -18.98
N VAL A 142 11.37 5.49 -19.01
CA VAL A 142 10.92 6.18 -17.79
C VAL A 142 10.10 5.26 -16.90
N GLU A 143 9.18 4.48 -17.48
CA GLU A 143 8.38 3.49 -16.74
C GLU A 143 9.27 2.39 -16.14
N MET A 144 10.32 1.96 -16.85
CA MET A 144 11.30 0.99 -16.33
C MET A 144 12.13 1.58 -15.19
N MET A 145 12.57 2.84 -15.29
CA MET A 145 13.28 3.52 -14.19
C MET A 145 12.42 3.64 -12.93
N ALA A 146 11.11 3.87 -13.10
CA ALA A 146 10.17 3.89 -11.98
C ALA A 146 9.93 2.50 -11.35
N ALA A 147 10.17 1.43 -12.11
CA ALA A 147 10.03 0.05 -11.64
C ALA A 147 11.28 -0.46 -10.88
N ILE A 148 12.40 0.28 -10.88
CA ILE A 148 13.61 -0.16 -10.19
C ILE A 148 13.36 -0.16 -8.67
N PRO A 149 13.66 -1.27 -7.97
CA PRO A 149 13.58 -1.34 -6.52
C PRO A 149 14.43 -0.27 -5.84
N SER A 150 13.83 0.50 -4.92
CA SER A 150 14.53 1.57 -4.19
C SER A 150 15.76 1.08 -3.40
N ILE A 151 15.76 -0.18 -2.97
CA ILE A 151 16.89 -0.82 -2.25
C ILE A 151 18.19 -0.84 -3.07
N LEU A 152 18.11 -0.93 -4.41
CA LEU A 152 19.29 -0.99 -5.28
C LEU A 152 20.06 0.33 -5.25
N TYR A 153 19.35 1.45 -5.35
CA TYR A 153 19.96 2.78 -5.28
C TYR A 153 20.58 3.04 -3.90
N GLY A 154 19.92 2.58 -2.82
CA GLY A 154 20.47 2.66 -1.47
C GLY A 154 21.74 1.85 -1.29
N LEU A 155 21.78 0.62 -1.82
CA LEU A 155 22.98 -0.23 -1.76
C LEU A 155 24.14 0.35 -2.57
N TRP A 156 23.87 0.91 -3.77
CA TRP A 156 24.90 1.54 -4.60
C TRP A 156 25.56 2.74 -3.90
N ALA A 157 24.76 3.62 -3.28
CA ALA A 157 25.26 4.77 -2.53
C ALA A 157 26.04 4.39 -1.26
N PHE A 158 25.81 3.20 -0.71
CA PHE A 158 26.58 2.68 0.42
C PHE A 158 27.91 2.04 -0.01
N LEU A 159 27.96 1.41 -1.18
CA LEU A 159 29.13 0.66 -1.66
C LEU A 159 30.19 1.53 -2.35
N VAL A 160 29.78 2.64 -2.97
CA VAL A 160 30.65 3.56 -3.74
C VAL A 160 31.03 4.75 -2.87
#